data_AF-A0A933L9I9-F1
#
_entry.id   AF-A0A933L9I9-F1
#
_cell.length_a   1.000
_cell.length_b   1.000
_cell.length_c   1.000
_cell.angle_alpha   90.00
_cell.angle_beta   90.00
_cell.angle_gamma   90.00
#
_symmetry.space_group_name_H-M   'P 1'
#
loop_
_entity.id
_entity.type
_entity.pdbx_description
1 polymer ?
#
loop_
_entity_poly.entity_id
_entity_poly.type
_entity_poly.pdbx_seq_one_letter_code
_entity_poly.pdbx_strand_id
1 'polypeptide(L)'
;MHRLTDYKISDLVVAISLSLICGSCLQATVQNTGVQNKQVSVAQTPNTNQEQTVLTPDGPRVLKVVFKESQQNGSFDKPSADGTAANSGLLAKRLFNPDGTLLSQDPTSPNWPKWLNTIEIGISGKNNLSADNADCARFATAEESTNTQCGSGTAQFACGAPSKFYRISEYDCAKQSQYKNAPSTQIGNGGPQDGVYIRITLNRDKNFLAPWENILAVLEYTASSIQPFTRDMTKCWKSDGNIDLSDPACSSQTWQTYLKKNFADTVQSFLMLIPPTHSFVTASTPLGRTPIVSKQFYIPLAMDKELNIFQISRIRAVNDISNDSDFTKWCNPSLQQTGANNSALCMGTVFYSLTLYRM
;
A
#
# COMPACT_ATOMS: atom_id res chain seq x y z
N MET A 1 -3.93 55.38 -33.73
CA MET A 1 -4.56 54.28 -34.48
C MET A 1 -4.82 53.13 -33.52
N HIS A 2 -6.08 52.67 -33.51
CA HIS A 2 -6.77 51.62 -32.74
C HIS A 2 -5.91 50.48 -32.14
N ARG A 3 -5.98 50.17 -30.84
CA ARG A 3 -7.00 49.38 -30.07
C ARG A 3 -7.27 47.97 -30.61
N LEU A 4 -7.06 46.96 -29.75
CA LEU A 4 -7.95 45.85 -29.32
C LEU A 4 -7.11 44.98 -28.32
N THR A 5 -7.23 45.13 -27.00
CA THR A 5 -8.15 44.49 -26.01
C THR A 5 -7.95 42.99 -25.77
N ASP A 6 -7.54 42.69 -24.52
CA ASP A 6 -8.03 41.70 -23.56
C ASP A 6 -8.59 40.34 -24.03
N TYR A 7 -8.08 39.27 -23.42
CA TYR A 7 -8.91 38.12 -23.02
C TYR A 7 -8.50 37.60 -21.63
N LYS A 8 -9.36 37.82 -20.65
CA LYS A 8 -9.55 36.97 -19.46
C LYS A 8 -10.49 35.84 -19.84
N ILE A 9 -10.18 34.61 -19.45
CA ILE A 9 -11.18 33.55 -19.25
C ILE A 9 -10.89 32.86 -17.91
N SER A 10 -11.71 33.22 -16.93
CA SER A 10 -12.14 32.40 -15.80
C SER A 10 -13.02 31.25 -16.29
N ASP A 11 -12.91 30.06 -15.67
CA ASP A 11 -13.95 29.04 -15.38
C ASP A 11 -13.22 27.70 -15.05
N LEU A 12 -13.20 27.24 -13.80
CA LEU A 12 -14.21 26.40 -13.14
C LEU A 12 -14.53 25.09 -13.90
N VAL A 13 -13.85 23.99 -13.53
CA VAL A 13 -14.47 22.65 -13.55
C VAL A 13 -14.09 21.91 -12.26
N VAL A 14 -15.09 21.85 -11.39
CA VAL A 14 -15.21 20.88 -10.30
C VAL A 14 -15.47 19.51 -10.93
N ALA A 15 -14.67 18.50 -10.56
CA ALA A 15 -15.02 17.10 -10.81
C ALA A 15 -15.01 16.36 -9.47
N ILE A 16 -16.18 16.39 -8.84
CA ILE A 16 -16.62 15.41 -7.84
C ILE A 16 -16.86 14.11 -8.61
N SER A 17 -16.39 12.98 -8.08
CA SER A 17 -16.91 11.66 -8.45
C SER A 17 -16.97 10.78 -7.22
N LEU A 18 -17.91 11.14 -6.34
CA LEU A 18 -18.70 10.15 -5.60
C LEU A 18 -19.70 9.56 -6.61
N SER A 19 -19.76 8.24 -6.76
CA SER A 19 -20.96 7.42 -7.06
C SER A 19 -20.55 6.08 -7.68
N LEU A 20 -20.70 4.98 -6.94
CA LEU A 20 -21.00 3.65 -7.51
C LEU A 20 -21.49 2.71 -6.39
N ILE A 21 -22.75 2.92 -5.99
CA ILE A 21 -23.61 1.91 -5.36
C ILE A 21 -24.97 2.02 -6.07
N CYS A 22 -25.64 0.87 -6.24
CA CYS A 22 -26.83 0.55 -7.04
C CYS A 22 -26.48 0.20 -8.50
N GLY A 23 -26.76 -0.99 -9.02
CA GLY A 23 -27.86 -1.90 -8.69
C GLY A 23 -28.90 -1.78 -9.79
N SER A 24 -28.72 -2.52 -10.88
CA SER A 24 -29.78 -2.72 -11.88
C SER A 24 -29.54 -4.01 -12.66
N CYS A 25 -30.55 -4.86 -12.57
CA CYS A 25 -30.73 -6.13 -13.24
C CYS A 25 -30.52 -6.02 -14.77
N LEU A 26 -29.70 -6.90 -15.34
CA LEU A 26 -29.83 -7.27 -16.74
C LEU A 26 -30.86 -8.40 -16.86
N GLN A 27 -32.08 -8.06 -17.26
CA GLN A 27 -32.95 -8.97 -17.98
C GLN A 27 -32.50 -9.01 -19.43
N ALA A 28 -31.91 -10.12 -19.85
CA ALA A 28 -31.68 -10.41 -21.26
C ALA A 28 -33.02 -10.82 -21.89
N THR A 29 -33.53 -9.97 -22.80
CA THR A 29 -34.64 -10.30 -23.68
C THR A 29 -34.11 -11.25 -24.77
N VAL A 30 -34.44 -12.54 -24.67
CA VAL A 30 -34.20 -13.50 -25.77
C VAL A 30 -35.45 -13.56 -26.63
N GLN A 31 -35.32 -13.11 -27.87
CA GLN A 31 -36.33 -13.25 -28.91
C GLN A 31 -36.62 -14.73 -29.17
N ASN A 32 -37.91 -15.05 -29.14
CA ASN A 32 -38.47 -16.37 -29.29
C ASN A 32 -38.83 -16.60 -30.77
N THR A 33 -37.97 -17.28 -31.53
CA THR A 33 -38.35 -17.86 -32.84
C THR A 33 -38.78 -19.30 -32.63
N GLY A 34 -40.07 -19.54 -32.88
CA GLY A 34 -40.73 -20.80 -32.60
C GLY A 34 -40.24 -21.98 -33.42
N VAL A 35 -40.16 -23.12 -32.74
CA VAL A 35 -40.29 -24.46 -33.33
C VAL A 35 -41.24 -25.23 -32.41
N GLN A 36 -42.43 -25.57 -32.92
CA GLN A 36 -43.35 -26.45 -32.24
C GLN A 36 -42.79 -27.87 -32.23
N ASN A 37 -42.58 -28.44 -31.05
CA ASN A 37 -42.44 -29.88 -30.87
C ASN A 37 -43.24 -30.35 -29.66
N LYS A 38 -44.39 -30.95 -29.98
CA LYS A 38 -45.11 -32.04 -29.30
C LYS A 38 -44.74 -32.27 -27.82
N GLN A 39 -45.58 -31.77 -26.91
CA GLN A 39 -45.58 -32.14 -25.50
C GLN A 39 -45.88 -33.64 -25.35
N VAL A 40 -44.92 -34.38 -24.79
CA VAL A 40 -45.17 -35.62 -24.06
C VAL A 40 -45.12 -35.25 -22.59
N SER A 41 -46.26 -35.29 -21.90
CA SER A 41 -46.31 -35.02 -20.45
C SER A 41 -45.78 -36.24 -19.70
N VAL A 42 -44.52 -36.18 -19.28
CA VAL A 42 -44.00 -37.04 -18.22
C VAL A 42 -44.26 -36.29 -16.91
N ALA A 43 -45.04 -36.89 -16.01
CA ALA A 43 -45.26 -36.36 -14.68
C ALA A 43 -43.91 -36.23 -13.96
N GLN A 44 -43.40 -35.00 -13.81
CA GLN A 44 -42.27 -34.73 -12.94
C GLN A 44 -42.76 -34.73 -11.51
N THR A 45 -42.26 -35.68 -10.73
CA THR A 45 -42.30 -35.67 -9.26
C THR A 45 -41.80 -34.30 -8.79
N PRO A 46 -42.52 -33.58 -7.91
CA PRO A 46 -42.03 -32.31 -7.40
C PRO A 46 -40.76 -32.59 -6.59
N ASN A 47 -39.61 -32.17 -7.14
CA ASN A 47 -38.39 -32.06 -6.36
C ASN A 47 -38.69 -31.08 -5.23
N THR A 48 -38.71 -31.59 -4.00
CA THR A 48 -38.58 -30.78 -2.80
C THR A 48 -37.37 -29.87 -2.98
N ASN A 49 -37.63 -28.60 -3.28
CA ASN A 49 -36.66 -27.54 -3.16
C ASN A 49 -36.20 -27.56 -1.70
N GLN A 50 -35.07 -28.20 -1.43
CA GLN A 50 -34.31 -27.88 -0.24
C GLN A 50 -33.93 -26.42 -0.41
N GLU A 51 -34.58 -25.53 0.32
CA GLU A 51 -34.10 -24.18 0.53
C GLU A 51 -32.68 -24.32 1.05
N GLN A 52 -31.71 -24.12 0.16
CA GLN A 52 -30.31 -24.07 0.52
C GLN A 52 -30.17 -22.80 1.35
N THR A 53 -30.22 -22.93 2.68
CA THR A 53 -30.02 -21.81 3.60
C THR A 53 -28.62 -21.26 3.29
N VAL A 54 -28.58 -20.12 2.62
CA VAL A 54 -27.34 -19.40 2.34
C VAL A 54 -26.84 -18.90 3.69
N LEU A 55 -25.99 -19.68 4.34
CA LEU A 55 -25.31 -19.28 5.57
C LEU A 55 -24.52 -18.02 5.25
N THR A 56 -25.01 -16.88 5.73
CA THR A 56 -24.27 -15.62 5.64
C THR A 56 -23.19 -15.67 6.71
N PRO A 57 -21.90 -15.57 6.37
CA PRO A 57 -20.86 -15.61 7.36
C PRO A 57 -21.01 -14.46 8.37
N ASP A 58 -21.05 -14.79 9.65
CA ASP A 58 -21.14 -13.80 10.72
C ASP A 58 -19.82 -13.01 10.89
N GLY A 59 -19.89 -11.93 11.66
CA GLY A 59 -18.75 -11.11 12.05
C GLY A 59 -18.57 -9.81 11.26
N PRO A 60 -17.54 -9.02 11.62
CA PRO A 60 -17.34 -7.71 11.02
C PRO A 60 -17.06 -7.81 9.51
N ARG A 61 -17.79 -7.00 8.73
CA ARG A 61 -17.58 -6.87 7.27
C ARG A 61 -16.51 -5.84 6.93
N VAL A 62 -16.18 -4.94 7.85
CA VAL A 62 -15.17 -3.91 7.62
C VAL A 62 -14.25 -3.85 8.83
N LEU A 63 -12.96 -3.73 8.57
CA LEU A 63 -11.94 -3.49 9.59
C LEU A 63 -10.92 -2.48 9.06
N LYS A 64 -10.29 -1.77 9.98
CA LYS A 64 -9.20 -0.83 9.73
C LYS A 64 -8.00 -1.21 10.58
N VAL A 65 -6.86 -1.35 9.93
CA VAL A 65 -5.54 -1.41 10.57
C VAL A 65 -4.96 -0.01 10.54
N VAL A 66 -4.52 0.49 11.70
CA VAL A 66 -3.83 1.77 11.82
C VAL A 66 -2.34 1.48 11.94
N PHE A 67 -1.55 1.89 10.96
CA PHE A 67 -0.10 1.65 10.90
C PHE A 67 0.66 2.56 11.88
N LYS A 68 0.36 2.40 13.16
CA LYS A 68 0.90 3.17 14.27
C LYS A 68 1.28 2.24 15.41
N GLU A 69 2.44 2.51 16.00
CA GLU A 69 2.87 1.91 17.26
C GLU A 69 2.12 2.61 18.41
N SER A 70 1.10 1.95 18.95
CA SER A 70 0.35 2.47 20.10
C SER A 70 -0.59 1.41 20.64
N GLN A 71 -0.59 1.24 21.97
CA GLN A 71 -1.51 0.33 22.64
C GLN A 71 -2.98 0.77 22.59
N GLN A 72 -3.25 2.05 22.35
CA GLN A 72 -4.61 2.61 22.36
C GLN A 72 -5.10 2.98 20.96
N ASN A 73 -4.24 3.62 20.16
CA ASN A 73 -4.63 4.28 18.91
C ASN A 73 -3.92 3.71 17.68
N GLY A 74 -3.34 2.51 17.80
CA GLY A 74 -2.54 1.88 16.76
C GLY A 74 -2.77 0.39 16.71
N SER A 75 -2.54 -0.21 15.55
CA SER A 75 -2.68 -1.66 15.37
C SER A 75 -1.46 -2.45 15.83
N PHE A 76 -0.32 -1.79 16.06
CA PHE A 76 0.95 -2.45 16.34
C PHE A 76 1.48 -2.07 17.72
N ASP A 77 2.22 -2.99 18.31
CA ASP A 77 3.02 -2.74 19.51
C ASP A 77 4.43 -2.32 19.13
N LYS A 78 5.18 -1.87 20.14
CA LYS A 78 6.61 -1.58 19.98
C LYS A 78 7.32 -2.81 19.41
N PRO A 79 8.08 -2.68 18.32
CA PRO A 79 8.85 -3.79 17.75
C PRO A 79 9.93 -4.26 18.73
N SER A 80 10.34 -5.52 18.61
CA SER A 80 11.52 -6.04 19.30
C SER A 80 12.79 -5.30 18.84
N ALA A 81 13.82 -5.28 19.69
CA ALA A 81 15.08 -4.59 19.41
C ALA A 81 15.79 -5.10 18.13
N ASP A 82 15.55 -6.36 17.77
CA ASP A 82 16.15 -7.04 16.63
C ASP A 82 15.45 -6.75 15.28
N GLY A 83 14.37 -5.96 15.30
CA GLY A 83 13.52 -5.71 14.14
C GLY A 83 12.60 -6.89 13.83
N THR A 84 12.28 -7.08 12.55
CA THR A 84 11.46 -8.21 12.09
C THR A 84 12.24 -9.52 12.23
N ALA A 85 11.60 -10.56 12.77
CA ALA A 85 12.21 -11.89 12.82
C ALA A 85 12.23 -12.53 11.43
N ALA A 86 13.24 -13.34 11.15
CA ALA A 86 13.33 -14.08 9.88
C ALA A 86 12.05 -14.93 9.70
N ASN A 87 11.35 -14.73 8.59
CA ASN A 87 10.05 -15.37 8.27
C ASN A 87 8.88 -14.98 9.20
N SER A 88 9.00 -13.92 10.01
CA SER A 88 7.91 -13.39 10.84
C SER A 88 8.04 -11.88 11.12
N GLY A 89 7.24 -11.13 10.38
CA GLY A 89 6.91 -9.70 10.50
C GLY A 89 6.32 -9.29 11.83
N LEU A 90 6.19 -7.98 12.00
CA LEU A 90 5.45 -7.43 13.11
C LEU A 90 3.95 -7.57 12.85
N LEU A 91 3.27 -8.34 13.69
CA LEU A 91 1.84 -8.61 13.58
C LEU A 91 1.01 -7.46 14.16
N ALA A 92 -0.11 -7.17 13.49
CA ALA A 92 -1.16 -6.34 14.05
C ALA A 92 -1.79 -7.05 15.25
N LYS A 93 -1.92 -6.33 16.36
CA LYS A 93 -2.62 -6.75 17.56
C LYS A 93 -4.04 -6.22 17.58
N ARG A 94 -4.27 -5.00 17.09
CA ARG A 94 -5.59 -4.35 17.19
C ARG A 94 -6.18 -4.06 15.84
N LEU A 95 -7.50 -4.15 15.77
CA LEU A 95 -8.31 -3.73 14.64
C LEU A 95 -9.26 -2.64 15.09
N PHE A 96 -9.56 -1.72 14.19
CA PHE A 96 -10.46 -0.59 14.42
C PHE A 96 -11.62 -0.65 13.42
N ASN A 97 -12.72 -0.01 13.78
CA ASN A 97 -13.77 0.32 12.82
C ASN A 97 -13.28 1.45 11.89
N PRO A 98 -13.94 1.70 10.75
CA PRO A 98 -13.58 2.81 9.85
C PRO A 98 -13.54 4.19 10.52
N ASP A 99 -14.39 4.40 11.53
CA ASP A 99 -14.46 5.63 12.34
C ASP A 99 -13.31 5.78 13.36
N GLY A 100 -12.45 4.77 13.49
CA GLY A 100 -11.31 4.76 14.42
C GLY A 100 -11.62 4.22 15.81
N THR A 101 -12.85 3.80 16.10
CA THR A 101 -13.17 3.10 17.36
C THR A 101 -12.59 1.69 17.37
N LEU A 102 -12.24 1.17 18.55
CA LEU A 102 -11.64 -0.17 18.67
C LEU A 102 -12.66 -1.25 18.27
N LEU A 103 -12.29 -2.10 17.31
CA LEU A 103 -13.07 -3.26 16.89
C LEU A 103 -12.63 -4.52 17.66
N SER A 104 -11.32 -4.79 17.68
CA SER A 104 -10.75 -5.95 18.37
C SER A 104 -9.40 -5.61 19.00
N GLN A 105 -9.18 -6.09 20.22
CA GLN A 105 -7.98 -5.79 20.99
C GLN A 105 -6.78 -6.71 20.69
N ASP A 106 -7.06 -7.94 20.24
CA ASP A 106 -6.09 -9.00 19.93
C ASP A 106 -6.71 -10.04 18.96
N PRO A 107 -5.90 -10.91 18.32
CA PRO A 107 -6.39 -11.99 17.45
C PRO A 107 -7.24 -13.08 18.11
N THR A 108 -7.28 -13.13 19.44
CA THR A 108 -8.10 -14.09 20.21
C THR A 108 -9.46 -13.53 20.62
N SER A 109 -9.66 -12.22 20.47
CA SER A 109 -10.91 -11.55 20.81
C SER A 109 -12.06 -12.02 19.91
N PRO A 110 -13.29 -12.13 20.47
CA PRO A 110 -14.46 -12.60 19.71
C PRO A 110 -14.83 -11.69 18.53
N ASN A 111 -14.38 -10.42 18.56
CA ASN A 111 -14.61 -9.46 17.48
C ASN A 111 -13.52 -9.51 16.39
N TRP A 112 -12.50 -10.35 16.53
CA TRP A 112 -11.53 -10.56 15.45
C TRP A 112 -12.22 -11.27 14.28
N PRO A 113 -12.23 -10.69 13.07
CA PRO A 113 -12.94 -11.28 11.94
C PRO A 113 -12.34 -12.63 11.56
N LYS A 114 -13.13 -13.70 11.60
CA LYS A 114 -12.65 -15.08 11.36
C LYS A 114 -12.11 -15.31 9.95
N TRP A 115 -12.49 -14.47 8.99
CA TRP A 115 -11.97 -14.47 7.62
C TRP A 115 -10.56 -13.84 7.50
N LEU A 116 -10.02 -13.30 8.60
CA LEU A 116 -8.68 -12.75 8.69
C LEU A 116 -7.85 -13.56 9.69
N ASN A 117 -6.76 -14.18 9.23
CA ASN A 117 -5.81 -14.84 10.12
C ASN A 117 -4.85 -13.81 10.72
N THR A 118 -4.14 -13.04 9.88
CA THR A 118 -3.14 -12.09 10.33
C THR A 118 -3.03 -10.89 9.39
N ILE A 119 -2.56 -9.77 9.95
CA ILE A 119 -2.00 -8.64 9.20
C ILE A 119 -0.63 -8.38 9.78
N GLU A 120 0.34 -8.14 8.92
CA GLU A 120 1.75 -8.19 9.23
C GLU A 120 2.49 -7.11 8.43
N ILE A 121 3.45 -6.45 9.05
CA ILE A 121 4.36 -5.53 8.35
C ILE A 121 5.81 -5.98 8.53
N GLY A 122 6.58 -5.82 7.46
CA GLY A 122 8.04 -5.90 7.53
C GLY A 122 8.61 -4.59 8.09
N ILE A 123 9.51 -4.71 9.06
CA ILE A 123 10.35 -3.66 9.64
C ILE A 123 11.80 -4.03 9.36
N SER A 124 12.59 -3.11 8.81
CA SER A 124 14.02 -3.32 8.58
C SER A 124 14.80 -3.33 9.89
N GLY A 125 15.78 -4.22 10.03
CA GLY A 125 16.57 -4.40 11.25
C GLY A 125 17.74 -5.34 11.00
N LYS A 126 18.63 -5.50 12.00
CA LYS A 126 19.91 -6.23 11.85
C LYS A 126 19.76 -7.69 11.35
N ASN A 127 18.59 -8.30 11.54
CA ASN A 127 18.31 -9.68 11.15
C ASN A 127 17.45 -9.81 9.88
N ASN A 128 17.21 -8.72 9.16
CA ASN A 128 16.29 -8.69 8.02
C ASN A 128 17.04 -8.86 6.69
N LEU A 129 17.04 -10.10 6.18
CA LEU A 129 17.80 -10.55 5.01
C LEU A 129 17.57 -9.73 3.72
N SER A 130 16.49 -8.97 3.63
CA SER A 130 16.17 -8.16 2.46
C SER A 130 16.15 -6.65 2.72
N ALA A 131 16.39 -6.19 3.97
CA ALA A 131 16.58 -4.79 4.34
C ALA A 131 17.36 -4.63 5.66
N ASP A 132 18.69 -4.64 5.59
CA ASP A 132 19.57 -4.68 6.79
C ASP A 132 19.72 -3.35 7.54
N ASN A 133 19.43 -2.20 6.90
CA ASN A 133 19.48 -0.90 7.57
C ASN A 133 18.25 -0.70 8.46
N ALA A 134 18.42 -0.59 9.78
CA ALA A 134 17.33 -0.38 10.73
C ALA A 134 16.51 0.90 10.48
N ASP A 135 17.09 1.90 9.81
CA ASP A 135 16.41 3.12 9.41
C ASP A 135 15.70 2.99 8.06
N CYS A 136 15.69 1.86 7.36
CA CYS A 136 14.98 1.73 6.08
C CYS A 136 13.46 1.81 6.25
N ALA A 137 12.90 1.00 7.15
CA ALA A 137 11.48 0.85 7.44
C ALA A 137 11.28 0.62 8.94
N ARG A 138 10.61 1.55 9.61
CA ARG A 138 10.34 1.49 11.06
C ARG A 138 9.22 2.44 11.45
N PHE A 139 8.81 2.42 12.72
CA PHE A 139 7.95 3.48 13.25
C PHE A 139 8.75 4.77 13.46
N ALA A 140 8.12 5.91 13.14
CA ALA A 140 8.73 7.21 13.28
C ALA A 140 8.96 7.58 14.75
N THR A 141 10.06 8.24 15.07
CA THR A 141 10.31 8.73 16.44
C THR A 141 9.55 10.03 16.72
N ALA A 142 9.57 10.52 17.96
CA ALA A 142 8.98 11.82 18.29
C ALA A 142 9.77 12.98 17.66
N GLU A 143 11.10 12.86 17.65
CA GLU A 143 12.03 13.83 17.09
C GLU A 143 11.84 13.98 15.57
N GLU A 144 11.61 12.87 14.87
CA GLU A 144 11.34 12.88 13.43
C GLU A 144 10.11 13.70 13.07
N SER A 145 9.09 13.75 13.94
CA SER A 145 7.84 14.45 13.65
C SER A 145 7.92 15.97 13.80
N THR A 146 8.90 16.48 14.54
CA THR A 146 8.98 17.90 14.93
C THR A 146 10.17 18.63 14.35
N ASN A 147 11.29 17.93 14.12
CA ASN A 147 12.56 18.58 13.82
C ASN A 147 13.14 18.20 12.45
N THR A 148 12.51 17.27 11.73
CA THR A 148 13.02 16.79 10.45
C THR A 148 12.61 17.70 9.30
N GLN A 149 13.62 18.33 8.72
CA GLN A 149 13.50 19.16 7.53
C GLN A 149 14.15 18.46 6.34
N CYS A 150 13.94 18.99 5.15
CA CYS A 150 14.55 18.52 3.92
C CYS A 150 15.06 19.72 3.17
N GLY A 151 16.16 19.53 2.44
CA GLY A 151 16.86 20.57 1.71
C GLY A 151 18.02 21.21 2.45
N SER A 152 18.64 22.17 1.78
CA SER A 152 19.95 22.73 2.13
C SER A 152 19.90 24.25 2.18
N GLY A 153 20.68 24.85 3.07
CA GLY A 153 20.73 26.30 3.25
C GLY A 153 19.38 26.90 3.63
N THR A 154 18.94 27.94 2.93
CA THR A 154 17.67 28.64 3.18
C THR A 154 16.44 27.96 2.56
N ALA A 155 16.64 26.92 1.75
CA ALA A 155 15.58 26.18 1.09
C ALA A 155 15.23 24.90 1.87
N GLN A 156 14.74 25.08 3.10
CA GLN A 156 14.31 23.99 3.98
C GLN A 156 12.79 23.87 4.04
N PHE A 157 12.28 22.65 4.12
CA PHE A 157 10.85 22.38 4.30
C PHE A 157 10.64 21.18 5.22
N ALA A 158 9.48 21.11 5.87
CA ALA A 158 9.14 20.00 6.76
C ALA A 158 8.88 18.72 5.97
N CYS A 159 9.50 17.63 6.40
CA CYS A 159 9.36 16.31 5.77
C CYS A 159 9.47 15.16 6.80
N GLY A 160 9.28 15.48 8.07
CA GLY A 160 9.14 14.48 9.12
C GLY A 160 7.94 13.56 8.90
N ALA A 161 8.06 12.32 9.35
CA ALA A 161 6.90 11.43 9.48
C ALA A 161 6.20 11.70 10.83
N PRO A 162 4.85 11.67 10.89
CA PRO A 162 4.13 11.78 12.15
C PRO A 162 4.59 10.71 13.15
N SER A 163 4.75 11.10 14.41
CA SER A 163 5.33 10.22 15.43
C SER A 163 4.56 8.91 15.56
N LYS A 164 5.33 7.82 15.67
CA LYS A 164 4.88 6.44 15.81
C LYS A 164 4.19 5.84 14.60
N PHE A 165 4.06 6.55 13.48
CA PHE A 165 3.54 5.96 12.24
C PHE A 165 4.60 5.15 11.52
N TYR A 166 4.17 4.07 10.86
CA TYR A 166 5.05 3.23 10.06
C TYR A 166 5.52 4.02 8.84
N ARG A 167 6.83 4.17 8.72
CA ARG A 167 7.47 4.94 7.67
C ARG A 167 8.55 4.14 6.99
N ILE A 168 8.82 4.48 5.74
CA ILE A 168 9.87 3.91 4.92
C ILE A 168 10.63 5.06 4.32
N SER A 169 11.94 5.04 4.51
CA SER A 169 12.89 6.01 3.98
C SER A 169 13.67 5.30 2.89
N GLU A 170 13.32 5.61 1.64
CA GLU A 170 14.04 5.06 0.50
C GLU A 170 15.52 5.50 0.51
N TYR A 171 15.78 6.67 1.10
CA TYR A 171 17.13 7.15 1.40
C TYR A 171 17.88 6.16 2.28
N ASP A 172 17.33 5.78 3.42
CA ASP A 172 17.99 4.86 4.34
C ASP A 172 18.06 3.44 3.77
N CYS A 173 17.04 3.04 3.02
CA CYS A 173 17.03 1.74 2.35
C CYS A 173 18.12 1.57 1.29
N ALA A 174 18.58 2.66 0.65
CA ALA A 174 19.73 2.60 -0.26
C ALA A 174 21.04 3.12 0.36
N LYS A 175 20.99 3.84 1.48
CA LYS A 175 22.17 4.20 2.28
C LYS A 175 22.64 2.97 3.04
N GLN A 176 23.47 2.15 2.40
CA GLN A 176 24.20 1.11 3.11
C GLN A 176 25.10 1.75 4.17
N SER A 177 24.86 1.43 5.43
CA SER A 177 25.81 1.69 6.50
C SER A 177 27.06 0.85 6.23
N GLN A 178 28.20 1.50 5.98
CA GLN A 178 29.55 0.97 6.27
C GLN A 178 30.12 -0.20 5.43
N TYR A 179 29.39 -0.83 4.51
CA TYR A 179 29.91 -1.99 3.77
C TYR A 179 29.91 -1.77 2.25
N LYS A 180 31.10 -1.46 1.70
CA LYS A 180 31.34 -1.23 0.26
C LYS A 180 30.99 -2.38 -0.70
N ASN A 181 30.57 -3.55 -0.19
CA ASN A 181 30.40 -4.78 -0.99
C ASN A 181 29.17 -5.62 -0.60
N ALA A 182 28.21 -5.08 0.17
CA ALA A 182 27.00 -5.86 0.44
C ALA A 182 26.15 -5.89 -0.85
N PRO A 183 25.72 -7.08 -1.32
CA PRO A 183 25.00 -7.22 -2.57
C PRO A 183 23.80 -6.28 -2.55
N SER A 184 23.60 -5.59 -3.68
CA SER A 184 22.46 -4.76 -4.01
C SER A 184 21.23 -5.07 -3.15
N THR A 185 20.67 -4.06 -2.50
CA THR A 185 19.28 -4.01 -2.01
C THR A 185 18.44 -5.13 -2.62
N GLN A 186 18.23 -6.22 -1.88
CA GLN A 186 17.58 -7.39 -2.46
C GLN A 186 16.18 -6.97 -2.88
N ILE A 187 15.89 -7.17 -4.16
CA ILE A 187 14.60 -6.84 -4.72
C ILE A 187 13.57 -7.69 -3.99
N GLY A 188 12.61 -7.05 -3.34
CA GLY A 188 11.49 -7.78 -2.76
C GLY A 188 10.83 -8.59 -3.87
N ASN A 189 10.62 -9.87 -3.64
CA ASN A 189 10.06 -10.78 -4.64
C ASN A 189 8.67 -11.27 -4.26
N GLY A 190 8.07 -10.63 -3.25
CA GLY A 190 6.83 -11.09 -2.64
C GLY A 190 7.05 -12.24 -1.66
N GLY A 191 8.30 -12.53 -1.26
CA GLY A 191 8.65 -13.66 -0.40
C GLY A 191 8.41 -13.40 1.09
N PRO A 192 8.57 -14.44 1.93
CA PRO A 192 8.46 -14.33 3.39
C PRO A 192 9.63 -13.58 4.02
N GLN A 193 10.76 -13.47 3.31
CA GLN A 193 12.00 -12.84 3.76
C GLN A 193 12.10 -11.36 3.36
N ASP A 194 11.17 -10.85 2.54
CA ASP A 194 11.14 -9.45 2.15
C ASP A 194 11.21 -8.56 3.38
N GLY A 195 12.04 -7.53 3.35
CA GLY A 195 12.30 -6.76 4.55
C GLY A 195 11.33 -5.64 4.82
N VAL A 196 10.66 -5.20 3.75
CA VAL A 196 9.72 -4.11 3.73
C VAL A 196 8.49 -4.58 2.96
N TYR A 197 7.42 -4.89 3.70
CA TYR A 197 6.17 -5.37 3.13
C TYR A 197 4.97 -5.04 4.01
N ILE A 198 3.78 -5.16 3.43
CA ILE A 198 2.50 -5.29 4.13
C ILE A 198 1.91 -6.62 3.68
N ARG A 199 1.56 -7.51 4.61
CA ARG A 199 1.01 -8.82 4.29
C ARG A 199 -0.27 -9.07 5.06
N ILE A 200 -1.22 -9.68 4.38
CA ILE A 200 -2.51 -10.09 4.89
C ILE A 200 -2.63 -11.58 4.64
N THR A 201 -2.88 -12.35 5.69
CA THR A 201 -3.26 -13.75 5.56
C THR A 201 -4.74 -13.88 5.85
N LEU A 202 -5.49 -14.30 4.85
CA LEU A 202 -6.93 -14.49 4.87
C LEU A 202 -7.25 -15.94 5.24
N ASN A 203 -8.40 -16.13 5.86
CA ASN A 203 -9.03 -17.43 6.04
C ASN A 203 -10.20 -17.53 5.06
N ARG A 204 -9.99 -18.30 3.98
CA ARG A 204 -10.99 -18.52 2.92
C ARG A 204 -11.92 -19.70 3.21
N ASP A 205 -12.00 -20.16 4.46
CA ASP A 205 -13.03 -21.13 4.86
C ASP A 205 -14.42 -20.55 4.53
N LYS A 206 -15.22 -21.34 3.80
CA LYS A 206 -16.58 -20.98 3.35
C LYS A 206 -17.52 -20.58 4.48
N ASN A 207 -17.24 -20.99 5.71
CA ASN A 207 -18.01 -20.65 6.89
C ASN A 207 -17.70 -19.22 7.41
N PHE A 208 -16.58 -18.63 6.99
CA PHE A 208 -16.11 -17.31 7.44
C PHE A 208 -16.06 -16.26 6.32
N LEU A 209 -15.80 -16.71 5.08
CA LEU A 209 -15.88 -15.92 3.87
C LEU A 209 -16.60 -16.73 2.81
N ALA A 210 -17.78 -16.27 2.40
CA ALA A 210 -18.58 -17.03 1.46
C ALA A 210 -17.86 -17.11 0.08
N PRO A 211 -18.09 -18.18 -0.72
CA PRO A 211 -17.44 -18.34 -2.01
C PRO A 211 -17.70 -17.21 -3.03
N TRP A 212 -18.70 -16.36 -2.79
CA TRP A 212 -19.03 -15.19 -3.62
C TRP A 212 -18.55 -13.85 -3.03
N GLU A 213 -18.06 -13.84 -1.79
CA GLU A 213 -17.59 -12.61 -1.15
C GLU A 213 -16.18 -12.24 -1.64
N ASN A 214 -15.98 -10.95 -1.91
CA ASN A 214 -14.70 -10.38 -2.28
C ASN A 214 -14.16 -9.49 -1.17
N ILE A 215 -12.86 -9.20 -1.21
CA ILE A 215 -12.24 -8.25 -0.27
C ILE A 215 -11.70 -7.07 -1.07
N LEU A 216 -12.16 -5.87 -0.74
CA LEU A 216 -11.54 -4.63 -1.21
C LEU A 216 -10.59 -4.13 -0.12
N ALA A 217 -9.31 -4.02 -0.46
CA ALA A 217 -8.32 -3.37 0.38
C ALA A 217 -8.17 -1.90 -0.03
N VAL A 218 -8.21 -1.00 0.95
CA VAL A 218 -8.01 0.45 0.78
C VAL A 218 -6.81 0.86 1.62
N LEU A 219 -5.69 1.15 0.96
CA LEU A 219 -4.44 1.54 1.59
C LEU A 219 -4.32 3.06 1.59
N GLU A 220 -4.18 3.65 2.78
CA GLU A 220 -3.95 5.07 2.98
C GLU A 220 -2.49 5.35 3.30
N TYR A 221 -1.87 6.24 2.53
CA TYR A 221 -0.45 6.60 2.68
C TYR A 221 -0.17 8.04 2.21
N THR A 222 1.01 8.56 2.53
CA THR A 222 1.62 9.67 1.79
C THR A 222 3.00 9.25 1.29
N ALA A 223 3.33 9.67 0.07
CA ALA A 223 4.60 9.40 -0.56
C ALA A 223 5.22 10.69 -1.12
N SER A 224 6.54 10.72 -1.18
CA SER A 224 7.36 11.87 -1.60
C SER A 224 8.57 11.37 -2.40
N SER A 225 8.93 12.04 -3.48
CA SER A 225 10.10 11.65 -4.28
C SER A 225 11.00 12.85 -4.56
N ILE A 226 12.21 12.59 -5.06
CA ILE A 226 13.11 13.67 -5.49
C ILE A 226 12.81 14.06 -6.94
N GLN A 227 12.39 13.09 -7.76
CA GLN A 227 12.01 13.31 -9.15
C GLN A 227 10.49 13.45 -9.30
N PRO A 228 10.00 14.31 -10.22
CA PRO A 228 8.57 14.39 -10.51
C PRO A 228 8.05 13.06 -11.06
N PHE A 229 6.84 12.68 -10.67
CA PHE A 229 6.12 11.52 -11.21
C PHE A 229 5.98 11.61 -12.74
N THR A 230 6.32 10.55 -13.48
CA THR A 230 6.04 10.49 -14.92
C THR A 230 4.55 10.31 -15.16
N ARG A 231 3.95 11.23 -15.92
CA ARG A 231 2.54 11.08 -16.34
C ARG A 231 2.33 9.93 -17.33
N ASP A 232 3.40 9.47 -17.97
CA ASP A 232 3.37 8.35 -18.91
C ASP A 232 4.02 7.13 -18.26
N MET A 233 3.16 6.28 -17.69
CA MET A 233 3.55 5.06 -16.99
C MET A 233 4.08 3.99 -17.94
N THR A 234 3.82 4.08 -19.25
CA THR A 234 4.31 3.08 -20.23
C THR A 234 5.83 3.08 -20.32
N LYS A 235 6.47 4.22 -20.03
CA LYS A 235 7.93 4.37 -19.95
C LYS A 235 8.56 3.59 -18.81
N CYS A 236 7.78 3.22 -17.79
CA CYS A 236 8.23 2.37 -16.70
C CYS A 236 8.21 0.88 -17.04
N TRP A 237 7.84 0.52 -18.27
CA TRP A 237 7.78 -0.87 -18.71
C TRP A 237 8.69 -1.10 -19.90
N LYS A 238 9.53 -2.12 -19.80
CA LYS A 238 10.29 -2.67 -20.91
C LYS A 238 9.37 -3.50 -21.81
N SER A 239 9.81 -3.71 -23.05
CA SER A 239 9.10 -4.53 -24.03
C SER A 239 8.95 -6.00 -23.64
N ASP A 240 9.75 -6.48 -22.69
CA ASP A 240 9.67 -7.84 -22.13
C ASP A 240 8.69 -7.96 -20.94
N GLY A 241 7.99 -6.87 -20.60
CA GLY A 241 7.05 -6.81 -19.48
C GLY A 241 7.71 -6.57 -18.11
N ASN A 242 9.04 -6.42 -18.05
CA ASN A 242 9.73 -6.03 -16.83
C ASN A 242 9.67 -4.51 -16.62
N ILE A 243 9.88 -4.04 -15.39
CA ILE A 243 9.98 -2.60 -15.13
C ILE A 243 11.26 -2.05 -15.75
N ASP A 244 11.16 -0.93 -16.46
CA ASP A 244 12.31 -0.12 -16.81
C ASP A 244 12.68 0.81 -15.65
N LEU A 245 13.56 0.31 -14.80
CA LEU A 245 14.10 1.06 -13.67
C LEU A 245 15.25 2.01 -14.07
N SER A 246 15.60 2.09 -15.37
CA SER A 246 16.61 3.05 -15.84
C SER A 246 16.07 4.48 -15.89
N ASP A 247 14.74 4.66 -15.97
CA ASP A 247 14.09 5.96 -15.83
C ASP A 247 13.97 6.33 -14.33
N PRO A 248 14.59 7.43 -13.87
CA PRO A 248 14.48 7.90 -12.48
C PRO A 248 13.04 8.17 -12.00
N ALA A 249 12.12 8.46 -12.92
CA ALA A 249 10.70 8.65 -12.62
C ALA A 249 9.96 7.32 -12.36
N CYS A 250 10.57 6.19 -12.69
CA CYS A 250 10.01 4.84 -12.56
C CYS A 250 10.64 4.02 -11.43
N SER A 251 11.72 4.51 -10.82
CA SER A 251 12.62 3.70 -10.00
C SER A 251 12.63 4.02 -8.51
N SER A 252 12.12 5.19 -8.10
CA SER A 252 12.39 5.69 -6.74
C SER A 252 11.43 5.18 -5.66
N GLN A 253 10.24 4.66 -6.00
CA GLN A 253 9.21 4.22 -5.04
C GLN A 253 8.27 3.14 -5.59
N THR A 254 8.81 2.05 -6.11
CA THR A 254 7.97 1.03 -6.75
C THR A 254 7.66 -0.13 -5.80
N TRP A 255 6.38 -0.40 -5.67
CA TRP A 255 5.83 -1.52 -4.91
C TRP A 255 5.15 -2.49 -5.86
N GLN A 256 5.23 -3.78 -5.58
CA GLN A 256 4.43 -4.79 -6.27
C GLN A 256 3.53 -5.50 -5.29
N THR A 257 2.38 -5.92 -5.80
CA THR A 257 1.42 -6.71 -5.06
C THR A 257 1.36 -8.12 -5.60
N TYR A 258 1.28 -9.07 -4.67
CA TYR A 258 1.26 -10.50 -4.92
C TYR A 258 0.02 -11.10 -4.27
N LEU A 259 -0.54 -12.09 -4.95
CA LEU A 259 -1.66 -12.87 -4.46
C LEU A 259 -1.26 -14.35 -4.56
N LYS A 260 -1.09 -15.00 -3.41
CA LYS A 260 -0.42 -16.30 -3.27
C LYS A 260 -1.28 -17.31 -2.51
N LYS A 261 -1.01 -18.60 -2.70
CA LYS A 261 -1.64 -19.66 -1.91
C LYS A 261 -0.93 -19.82 -0.57
N ASN A 262 0.40 -19.83 -0.59
CA ASN A 262 1.27 -20.01 0.57
C ASN A 262 2.42 -18.99 0.60
N PHE A 263 3.10 -18.89 1.74
CA PHE A 263 4.19 -17.93 1.92
C PHE A 263 5.37 -18.18 0.99
N ALA A 264 5.65 -19.46 0.70
CA ALA A 264 6.78 -19.90 -0.14
C ALA A 264 6.52 -19.75 -1.65
N ASP A 265 5.28 -19.50 -2.06
CA ASP A 265 4.95 -19.40 -3.48
C ASP A 265 5.59 -18.14 -4.08
N THR A 266 6.41 -18.32 -5.11
CA THR A 266 6.86 -17.21 -5.95
C THR A 266 5.89 -17.10 -7.12
N VAL A 267 5.07 -16.06 -7.13
CA VAL A 267 4.09 -15.79 -8.19
C VAL A 267 4.42 -14.47 -8.87
N GLN A 268 3.92 -14.31 -10.09
CA GLN A 268 4.01 -13.03 -10.77
C GLN A 268 3.19 -11.97 -10.02
N SER A 269 3.75 -10.77 -9.88
CA SER A 269 3.01 -9.62 -9.35
C SER A 269 1.82 -9.33 -10.25
N PHE A 270 0.63 -9.18 -9.68
CA PHE A 270 -0.58 -8.90 -10.46
C PHE A 270 -0.87 -7.40 -10.58
N LEU A 271 -0.23 -6.59 -9.74
CA LEU A 271 -0.36 -5.14 -9.75
C LEU A 271 0.94 -4.50 -9.25
N MET A 272 1.24 -3.34 -9.81
CA MET A 272 2.34 -2.50 -9.41
C MET A 272 1.78 -1.16 -8.94
N LEU A 273 2.27 -0.71 -7.80
CA LEU A 273 1.93 0.57 -7.22
C LEU A 273 3.14 1.48 -7.41
N ILE A 274 2.97 2.51 -8.22
CA ILE A 274 3.83 3.69 -8.18
C ILE A 274 3.01 4.77 -7.47
N PRO A 275 3.30 5.07 -6.19
CA PRO A 275 2.65 6.15 -5.48
C PRO A 275 2.76 7.44 -6.28
N PRO A 276 1.66 8.17 -6.55
CA PRO A 276 1.79 9.49 -7.13
C PRO A 276 2.51 10.39 -6.11
N THR A 277 3.69 10.84 -6.48
CA THR A 277 4.52 11.69 -5.62
C THR A 277 4.13 13.14 -5.86
N HIS A 278 3.48 13.74 -4.86
CA HIS A 278 2.94 15.10 -4.98
C HIS A 278 3.87 16.15 -4.40
N SER A 279 4.77 15.74 -3.50
CA SER A 279 5.86 16.57 -2.99
C SER A 279 7.14 16.07 -3.67
N PHE A 280 7.73 16.92 -4.53
CA PHE A 280 8.97 16.61 -5.20
C PHE A 280 10.07 17.60 -4.85
N VAL A 281 11.32 17.14 -4.81
CA VAL A 281 12.49 17.94 -4.42
C VAL A 281 13.43 18.07 -5.62
N THR A 282 13.22 19.06 -6.49
CA THR A 282 14.12 19.26 -7.65
C THR A 282 15.29 20.19 -7.34
N ALA A 283 16.46 19.89 -7.94
CA ALA A 283 17.70 20.66 -7.85
C ALA A 283 17.60 22.15 -8.24
N SER A 284 16.67 22.50 -9.13
CA SER A 284 16.55 23.82 -9.77
C SER A 284 15.41 24.69 -9.21
N THR A 285 14.48 24.10 -8.46
CA THR A 285 13.34 24.83 -7.86
C THR A 285 12.95 24.17 -6.55
N PRO A 286 12.96 24.88 -5.41
CA PRO A 286 12.45 24.38 -4.15
C PRO A 286 10.91 24.38 -4.21
N LEU A 287 10.32 23.43 -4.94
CA LEU A 287 8.88 23.22 -4.97
C LEU A 287 8.45 22.21 -3.91
N GLY A 288 8.87 22.46 -2.66
CA GLY A 288 8.21 21.95 -1.46
C GLY A 288 6.86 22.65 -1.20
N ARG A 289 6.05 22.90 -2.25
CA ARG A 289 4.82 23.70 -2.16
C ARG A 289 3.53 22.90 -2.24
N THR A 290 3.57 21.63 -2.63
CA THR A 290 2.38 20.79 -2.49
C THR A 290 2.35 20.24 -1.07
N PRO A 291 1.31 20.54 -0.28
CA PRO A 291 1.18 19.94 1.05
C PRO A 291 1.23 18.42 0.95
N ILE A 292 1.82 17.78 1.95
CA ILE A 292 1.83 16.33 2.14
C ILE A 292 0.37 15.91 2.36
N VAL A 293 -0.28 15.37 1.32
CA VAL A 293 -1.68 14.91 1.37
C VAL A 293 -1.69 13.38 1.46
N SER A 294 -2.56 12.80 2.29
CA SER A 294 -2.80 11.36 2.25
C SER A 294 -3.59 10.97 1.00
N LYS A 295 -3.32 9.78 0.47
CA LYS A 295 -3.99 9.20 -0.69
C LYS A 295 -4.48 7.80 -0.34
N GLN A 296 -5.56 7.41 -0.99
CA GLN A 296 -6.11 6.07 -0.90
C GLN A 296 -5.88 5.33 -2.21
N PHE A 297 -5.43 4.10 -2.10
CA PHE A 297 -5.31 3.18 -3.22
C PHE A 297 -6.23 1.99 -2.99
N TYR A 298 -7.02 1.63 -4.01
CA TYR A 298 -8.05 0.60 -3.96
C TYR A 298 -7.54 -0.65 -4.66
N ILE A 299 -7.48 -1.77 -3.93
CA ILE A 299 -6.94 -3.04 -4.41
C ILE A 299 -8.05 -4.09 -4.28
N PRO A 300 -8.68 -4.49 -5.39
CA PRO A 300 -9.60 -5.62 -5.36
C PRO A 300 -8.80 -6.90 -5.16
N LEU A 301 -9.12 -7.64 -4.10
CA LEU A 301 -8.55 -8.95 -3.83
C LEU A 301 -9.51 -10.00 -4.36
N ALA A 302 -9.05 -10.79 -5.33
CA ALA A 302 -9.87 -11.76 -6.04
C ALA A 302 -10.56 -12.75 -5.09
N MET A 303 -11.71 -13.25 -5.53
CA MET A 303 -12.57 -14.25 -4.89
C MET A 303 -11.93 -15.64 -4.73
N ASP A 304 -10.76 -15.86 -5.33
CA ASP A 304 -10.15 -17.19 -5.39
C ASP A 304 -9.87 -17.75 -3.98
N LYS A 305 -10.56 -18.86 -3.67
CA LYS A 305 -10.50 -19.57 -2.39
C LYS A 305 -9.13 -20.16 -2.08
N GLU A 306 -8.27 -20.33 -3.09
CA GLU A 306 -6.93 -20.85 -2.90
C GLU A 306 -5.94 -19.73 -2.55
N LEU A 307 -6.30 -18.47 -2.82
CA LEU A 307 -5.45 -17.31 -2.62
C LEU A 307 -5.68 -16.70 -1.22
N ASN A 308 -4.87 -17.18 -0.29
CA ASN A 308 -4.95 -16.86 1.13
C ASN A 308 -3.96 -15.78 1.57
N ILE A 309 -3.01 -15.38 0.73
CA ILE A 309 -2.01 -14.37 1.09
C ILE A 309 -2.02 -13.25 0.07
N PHE A 310 -2.30 -12.04 0.55
CA PHE A 310 -2.07 -10.81 -0.17
C PHE A 310 -0.84 -10.13 0.41
N GLN A 311 0.12 -9.74 -0.43
CA GLN A 311 1.35 -9.09 0.01
C GLN A 311 1.67 -7.91 -0.90
N ILE A 312 2.00 -6.78 -0.31
CA ILE A 312 2.58 -5.61 -0.96
C ILE A 312 4.04 -5.58 -0.54
N SER A 313 4.97 -5.73 -1.47
CA SER A 313 6.40 -5.68 -1.18
C SER A 313 7.05 -4.51 -1.89
N ARG A 314 8.05 -3.94 -1.22
CA ARG A 314 8.95 -2.97 -1.81
C ARG A 314 9.93 -3.69 -2.72
N ILE A 315 10.05 -3.24 -3.97
CA ILE A 315 10.77 -3.98 -5.01
C ILE A 315 12.18 -3.48 -5.20
N ARG A 316 12.45 -2.18 -5.05
CA ARG A 316 13.83 -1.71 -5.04
C ARG A 316 13.98 -0.35 -4.39
N ALA A 317 15.18 -0.11 -3.86
CA ALA A 317 15.68 1.22 -3.60
C ALA A 317 16.24 1.84 -4.89
N VAL A 318 16.30 3.17 -4.95
CA VAL A 318 17.14 3.88 -5.94
C VAL A 318 18.54 3.27 -5.92
N ASN A 319 19.06 2.89 -7.10
CA ASN A 319 20.43 2.40 -7.19
C ASN A 319 21.40 3.53 -6.94
N ASP A 320 22.39 3.25 -6.10
CA ASP A 320 23.59 4.07 -5.95
C ASP A 320 23.33 5.55 -5.65
N ILE A 321 22.79 5.81 -4.46
CA ILE A 321 22.75 7.16 -3.87
C ILE A 321 24.15 7.79 -3.77
N SER A 322 25.23 6.99 -3.74
CA SER A 322 26.57 7.50 -3.43
C SER A 322 27.12 8.46 -4.49
N ASN A 323 26.57 8.42 -5.71
CA ASN A 323 26.87 9.34 -6.80
C ASN A 323 25.73 10.33 -7.10
N ASP A 324 24.58 10.23 -6.43
CA ASP A 324 23.47 11.16 -6.58
C ASP A 324 23.66 12.37 -5.66
N SER A 325 24.30 13.40 -6.21
CA SER A 325 24.59 14.64 -5.50
C SER A 325 23.32 15.36 -5.03
N ASP A 326 22.19 15.20 -5.71
CA ASP A 326 20.92 15.76 -5.28
C ASP A 326 20.39 15.01 -4.07
N PHE A 327 20.45 13.69 -4.11
CA PHE A 327 20.04 12.84 -3.01
C PHE A 327 20.74 13.17 -1.69
N THR A 328 22.07 13.28 -1.75
CA THR A 328 22.89 13.64 -0.59
C THR A 328 22.64 15.09 -0.17
N LYS A 329 22.43 16.02 -1.11
CA LYS A 329 22.18 17.43 -0.80
C LYS A 329 20.83 17.67 -0.12
N TRP A 330 19.78 16.97 -0.56
CA TRP A 330 18.41 17.26 -0.13
C TRP A 330 17.94 16.40 1.05
N CYS A 331 18.43 15.16 1.16
CA CYS A 331 17.93 14.19 2.15
C CYS A 331 18.93 13.80 3.23
N ASN A 332 20.19 14.24 3.16
CA ASN A 332 21.19 13.88 4.16
C ASN A 332 21.02 14.71 5.45
N PRO A 333 20.78 14.08 6.61
CA PRO A 333 20.66 14.79 7.88
C PRO A 333 21.94 15.49 8.33
N SER A 334 23.14 15.10 7.88
CA SER A 334 24.39 15.78 8.27
C SER A 334 24.52 17.20 7.71
N LEU A 335 23.72 17.54 6.68
CA LEU A 335 23.62 18.89 6.14
C LEU A 335 22.50 19.71 6.80
N GLN A 336 21.73 19.09 7.69
CA GLN A 336 20.66 19.73 8.46
C GLN A 336 21.22 20.15 9.81
N GLN A 337 21.36 21.47 10.01
CA GLN A 337 22.09 22.08 11.13
C GLN A 337 21.51 21.80 12.54
N THR A 338 20.42 21.04 12.66
CA THR A 338 19.66 20.85 13.92
C THR A 338 19.80 19.46 14.55
N GLY A 339 20.68 18.58 14.04
CA GLY A 339 20.81 17.22 14.59
C GLY A 339 19.59 16.33 14.32
N ALA A 340 18.81 16.65 13.29
CA ALA A 340 17.60 15.94 12.93
C ALA A 340 17.91 14.55 12.31
N ASN A 341 17.09 13.57 12.65
CA ASN A 341 17.15 12.20 12.11
C ASN A 341 16.80 12.15 10.61
N ASN A 342 17.23 11.07 9.93
CA ASN A 342 16.94 10.81 8.51
C ASN A 342 15.43 10.96 8.22
N SER A 343 15.09 11.65 7.14
CA SER A 343 13.71 11.98 6.79
C SER A 343 13.05 10.95 5.87
N ALA A 344 12.00 10.29 6.36
CA ALA A 344 11.19 9.39 5.54
C ALA A 344 10.35 10.09 4.46
N LEU A 345 10.02 11.39 4.58
CA LEU A 345 9.31 12.13 3.53
C LEU A 345 10.22 13.07 2.72
N CYS A 346 11.55 12.89 2.80
CA CYS A 346 12.44 13.43 1.78
C CYS A 346 12.33 12.61 0.49
N MET A 347 12.48 11.31 0.65
CA MET A 347 12.10 10.30 -0.31
C MET A 347 11.66 9.06 0.45
N GLY A 348 10.36 8.84 0.44
CA GLY A 348 9.79 7.67 1.07
C GLY A 348 8.29 7.73 1.21
N THR A 349 7.78 6.81 2.02
CA THR A 349 6.34 6.60 2.21
C THR A 349 6.02 6.50 3.70
N VAL A 350 4.92 7.12 4.12
CA VAL A 350 4.30 6.91 5.42
C VAL A 350 2.97 6.22 5.19
N PHE A 351 2.76 5.08 5.82
CA PHE A 351 1.47 4.40 5.80
C PHE A 351 0.64 4.81 7.01
N TYR A 352 -0.62 5.16 6.79
CA TYR A 352 -1.55 5.58 7.84
C TYR A 352 -2.51 4.47 8.22
N SER A 353 -3.18 3.89 7.21
CA SER A 353 -4.15 2.85 7.46
C SER A 353 -4.34 1.88 6.29
N LEU A 354 -4.84 0.70 6.60
CA LEU A 354 -5.34 -0.28 5.64
C LEU A 354 -6.75 -0.66 6.07
N THR A 355 -7.74 -0.38 5.23
CA THR A 355 -9.14 -0.77 5.48
C THR A 355 -9.49 -1.94 4.58
N LEU A 356 -10.06 -3.01 5.14
CA LEU A 356 -10.55 -4.14 4.38
C LEU A 356 -12.08 -4.16 4.43
N TYR A 357 -12.70 -4.22 3.26
CA TYR A 357 -14.15 -4.36 3.10
C TYR A 357 -14.45 -5.75 2.54
N ARG A 358 -15.16 -6.57 3.30
CA ARG A 358 -15.78 -7.82 2.86
C ARG A 358 -17.10 -7.47 2.16
N MET A 359 -17.18 -7.76 0.87
CA MET A 359 -18.28 -7.38 -0.02
C MET A 359 -19.03 -8.59 -0.53
#